data_AF-A0A7J6UFM9-F1
#
_entry.id   AF-A0A7J6UFM9-F1
#
_cell.length_a   1.000
_cell.length_b   1.000
_cell.length_c   1.000
_cell.angle_alpha   90.00
_cell.angle_beta   90.00
_cell.angle_gamma   90.00
#
_symmetry.space_group_name_H-M   'P 1'
#
loop_
_entity.id
_entity.type
_entity.pdbx_description
1 polymer ?
#
loop_
_entity_poly.entity_id
_entity_poly.type
_entity_poly.pdbx_seq_one_letter_code
_entity_poly.pdbx_strand_id
1 'polypeptide(L)'
;GDEGGGVSFKQAVGACYSLAKHWDFPRDQAMELMEKLSKSIRQFPVTSLGDAGSVAHLWSVMKVSDIPLFHHLLSCISSTRNSDILPVQLRKLVLAIRLQPGLDDDIVGRFVIWCTDQLARQLPMRSVPDTANMLTTASRLAAISRTKESYTALKSLYLQTMEASIPGRVYTTHTASSKLLNAVTLLGDADVLADLLTRLDVPRSQSHRAFGNRSVLLAFVRSCSHLTRHMRLPQETAVHLESLRKDTMMLMTEKERAKDPSCKCVSCRAKLQAAGGGED
;
A
#
# COMPACT_ATOMS: atom_id res chain seq x y z
N GLY A 1 -7.45 22.53 46.65
CA GLY A 1 -6.99 21.31 45.96
C GLY A 1 -8.16 20.78 45.18
N ASP A 2 -7.86 20.26 43.99
CA ASP A 2 -8.73 19.53 43.04
C ASP A 2 -9.13 20.31 41.76
N GLU A 3 -8.17 20.49 40.85
CA GLU A 3 -8.35 20.93 39.45
C GLU A 3 -7.65 19.94 38.49
N GLY A 4 -7.86 18.64 38.70
CA GLY A 4 -7.22 17.54 37.97
C GLY A 4 -8.12 16.78 37.01
N GLY A 5 -9.28 17.34 36.63
CA GLY A 5 -10.26 16.68 35.75
C GLY A 5 -9.88 16.73 34.26
N GLY A 6 -8.69 16.26 33.89
CA GLY A 6 -8.26 16.20 32.50
C GLY A 6 -9.06 15.16 31.68
N VAL A 7 -9.49 15.53 30.46
CA VAL A 7 -10.12 14.60 29.51
C VAL A 7 -9.07 13.62 29.00
N SER A 8 -9.16 12.34 29.36
CA SER A 8 -8.20 11.34 28.88
C SER A 8 -8.19 11.17 27.36
N PHE A 9 -7.08 10.69 26.78
CA PHE A 9 -6.98 10.38 25.34
C PHE A 9 -8.13 9.47 24.85
N LYS A 10 -8.54 8.48 25.65
CA LYS A 10 -9.69 7.61 25.32
C LYS A 10 -11.02 8.37 25.28
N GLN A 11 -11.25 9.29 26.21
CA GLN A 11 -12.45 10.14 26.18
C GLN A 11 -12.44 11.08 24.97
N ALA A 12 -11.28 11.64 24.61
CA ALA A 12 -11.13 12.44 23.41
C ALA A 12 -11.42 11.63 22.14
N VAL A 13 -10.91 10.40 22.04
CA VAL A 13 -11.21 9.46 20.94
C VAL A 13 -12.70 9.13 20.88
N GLY A 14 -13.34 8.86 22.02
CA GLY A 14 -14.79 8.62 22.09
C GLY A 14 -15.62 9.82 21.63
N ALA A 15 -15.19 11.04 21.97
CA ALA A 15 -15.82 12.28 21.50
C ALA A 15 -15.67 12.44 19.98
N CYS A 16 -14.50 12.10 19.43
CA CYS A 16 -14.26 12.11 17.99
C CYS A 16 -15.23 11.18 17.25
N TYR A 17 -15.36 9.93 17.69
CA TYR A 17 -16.30 8.98 17.11
C TYR A 17 -17.75 9.45 17.17
N SER A 18 -18.15 10.04 18.29
CA SER A 18 -19.49 10.59 18.48
C SER A 18 -19.76 11.76 17.52
N LEU A 19 -18.79 12.66 17.36
CA LEU A 19 -18.87 13.79 16.44
C LEU A 19 -19.03 13.33 14.98
N ALA A 20 -18.25 12.33 14.56
CA ALA A 20 -18.33 11.80 13.21
C ALA A 20 -19.63 11.02 12.93
N LYS A 21 -20.20 10.36 13.94
CA LYS A 21 -21.47 9.63 13.81
C LYS A 21 -22.69 10.55 13.75
N HIS A 22 -22.63 11.67 14.45
CA HIS A 22 -23.74 12.63 14.60
C HIS A 22 -23.42 13.95 13.90
N TRP A 23 -22.89 13.87 12.67
CA TRP A 23 -22.46 15.02 11.87
C TRP A 23 -23.65 15.81 11.29
N ASP A 24 -24.54 16.29 12.17
CA ASP A 24 -25.69 17.13 11.84
C ASP A 24 -25.48 18.60 12.27
N PHE A 25 -24.25 18.96 12.61
CA PHE A 25 -23.90 20.32 13.05
C PHE A 25 -23.60 21.25 11.87
N PRO A 26 -23.87 22.57 12.02
CA PRO A 26 -23.32 23.58 11.13
C PRO A 26 -21.79 23.43 11.03
N ARG A 27 -21.24 23.53 9.82
CA ARG A 27 -19.82 23.27 9.53
C ARG A 27 -18.88 24.03 10.46
N ASP A 28 -19.18 25.29 10.75
CA ASP A 28 -18.32 26.16 11.55
C ASP A 28 -18.22 25.69 13.02
N GLN A 29 -19.35 25.28 13.61
CA GLN A 29 -19.39 24.71 14.96
C GLN A 29 -18.65 23.38 15.03
N ALA A 30 -18.78 22.56 13.99
CA ALA A 30 -18.08 21.29 13.89
C ALA A 30 -16.56 21.50 13.78
N MET A 31 -16.11 22.47 13.00
CA MET A 31 -14.69 22.83 12.89
C MET A 31 -14.12 23.35 14.21
N GLU A 32 -14.85 24.19 14.94
CA GLU A 32 -14.44 24.69 16.26
C GLU A 32 -14.30 23.54 17.28
N LEU A 33 -15.28 22.63 17.31
CA LEU A 33 -15.22 21.44 18.16
C LEU A 33 -14.04 20.53 17.80
N MET A 34 -13.78 20.34 16.50
CA MET A 34 -12.63 19.56 16.05
C MET A 34 -11.30 20.20 16.42
N GLU A 35 -11.18 21.53 16.36
CA GLU A 35 -9.97 22.23 16.79
C GLU A 35 -9.74 22.05 18.30
N LYS A 36 -10.80 22.16 19.12
CA LYS A 36 -10.75 21.91 20.57
C LYS A 36 -10.35 20.47 20.87
N LEU A 37 -10.93 19.49 20.17
CA LEU A 37 -10.59 18.08 20.28
C LEU A 37 -9.14 17.82 19.88
N SER A 38 -8.66 18.40 18.78
CA SER A 38 -7.28 18.30 18.32
C SER A 38 -6.30 18.83 19.36
N LYS A 39 -6.57 20.01 19.94
CA LYS A 39 -5.76 20.57 21.03
C LYS A 39 -5.75 19.64 22.24
N SER A 40 -6.92 19.14 22.64
CA SER A 40 -7.03 18.20 23.75
C SER A 40 -6.23 16.92 23.49
N ILE A 41 -6.37 16.29 22.31
CA ILE A 41 -5.66 15.05 21.97
C ILE A 41 -4.15 15.24 22.08
N ARG A 42 -3.62 16.36 21.57
CA ARG A 42 -2.19 16.67 21.59
C ARG A 42 -1.62 16.92 22.99
N GLN A 43 -2.47 17.18 23.99
CA GLN A 43 -2.05 17.41 25.37
C GLN A 43 -1.85 16.11 26.16
N PHE A 44 -2.33 14.97 25.67
CA PHE A 44 -2.24 13.69 26.36
C PHE A 44 -1.30 12.72 25.62
N PRO A 45 -0.59 11.85 26.35
CA PRO A 45 0.14 10.78 25.71
C PRO A 45 -0.83 9.86 24.96
N VAL A 46 -0.44 9.45 23.75
CA VAL A 46 -1.16 8.41 23.01
C VAL A 46 -1.04 7.10 23.77
N THR A 47 -2.16 6.63 24.34
CA THR A 47 -2.19 5.40 25.15
C THR A 47 -2.53 4.14 24.34
N SER A 48 -2.90 4.31 23.07
CA SER A 48 -3.31 3.22 22.18
C SER A 48 -3.05 3.61 20.73
N LEU A 49 -2.28 2.77 20.03
CA LEU A 49 -1.97 2.97 18.60
C LEU A 49 -3.20 2.73 17.71
N GLY A 50 -4.08 1.81 18.11
CA GLY A 50 -5.35 1.58 17.42
C GLY A 50 -6.26 2.81 17.48
N ASP A 51 -6.26 3.50 18.62
CA ASP A 51 -7.04 4.73 18.81
C ASP A 51 -6.41 5.91 18.05
N ALA A 52 -5.08 6.05 18.07
CA ALA A 52 -4.38 7.05 17.25
C ALA A 52 -4.64 6.86 15.75
N GLY A 53 -4.59 5.61 15.27
CA GLY A 53 -4.92 5.30 13.88
C GLY A 53 -6.38 5.55 13.53
N SER A 54 -7.28 5.34 14.49
CA SER A 54 -8.70 5.65 14.33
C SER A 54 -8.95 7.15 14.22
N VAL A 55 -8.31 7.96 15.07
CA VAL A 55 -8.40 9.43 15.02
C VAL A 55 -7.88 9.97 13.70
N ALA A 56 -6.70 9.52 13.25
CA ALA A 56 -6.13 9.94 11.97
C ALA A 56 -7.05 9.59 10.80
N HIS A 57 -7.62 8.38 10.81
CA HIS A 57 -8.58 7.96 9.80
C HIS A 57 -9.84 8.83 9.81
N LEU A 58 -10.36 9.16 11.00
CA LEU A 58 -11.56 9.96 11.17
C LEU A 58 -11.40 11.38 10.59
N TRP A 59 -10.33 12.10 10.97
CA TRP A 59 -10.04 13.43 10.43
C TRP A 59 -9.98 13.44 8.91
N SER A 60 -9.45 12.36 8.34
CA SER A 60 -9.32 12.19 6.89
C SER A 60 -10.65 11.93 6.19
N VAL A 61 -11.54 11.14 6.79
CA VAL A 61 -12.91 10.92 6.29
C VAL A 61 -13.70 12.22 6.33
N MET A 62 -13.50 13.02 7.36
CA MET A 62 -14.14 14.32 7.56
C MET A 62 -13.52 15.43 6.69
N LYS A 63 -12.46 15.10 5.92
CA LYS A 63 -11.71 16.03 5.06
C LYS A 63 -11.21 17.27 5.80
N VAL A 64 -10.88 17.11 7.07
CA VAL A 64 -10.30 18.17 7.90
C VAL A 64 -8.79 18.07 7.82
N SER A 65 -8.14 19.18 7.50
CA SER A 65 -6.68 19.26 7.51
C SER A 65 -6.20 19.80 8.85
N ASP A 66 -5.39 18.99 9.55
CA ASP A 66 -4.85 19.31 10.87
C ASP A 66 -3.42 18.80 10.98
N ILE A 67 -2.49 19.54 10.37
CA ILE A 67 -1.07 19.18 10.33
C ILE A 67 -0.50 18.97 11.74
N PRO A 68 -0.76 19.84 12.75
CA PRO A 68 -0.24 19.64 14.10
C PRO A 68 -0.70 18.34 14.75
N LEU A 69 -1.98 17.97 14.59
CA LEU A 69 -2.49 16.70 15.12
C LEU A 69 -1.78 15.51 14.47
N PHE A 70 -1.66 15.51 13.15
CA PHE A 70 -1.00 14.42 12.43
C PHE A 70 0.48 14.31 12.78
N HIS A 71 1.20 15.42 12.91
CA HIS A 71 2.58 15.41 13.40
C HIS A 71 2.70 14.75 14.76
N HIS A 72 1.84 15.12 15.71
CA HIS A 72 1.80 14.52 17.04
C HIS A 72 1.53 13.02 16.98
N LEU A 73 0.47 12.60 16.27
CA LEU A 73 0.10 11.17 16.16
C LEU A 73 1.22 10.34 15.51
N LEU A 74 1.80 10.82 14.41
CA LEU A 74 2.88 10.10 13.71
C LEU A 74 4.15 10.02 14.56
N SER A 75 4.49 11.09 15.29
CA SER A 75 5.61 11.09 16.24
C SER A 75 5.40 10.07 17.36
N CYS A 76 4.21 10.02 17.95
CA CYS A 76 3.90 9.05 19.00
C CYS A 76 3.95 7.60 18.46
N ILE A 77 3.33 7.35 17.31
CA ILE A 77 3.31 6.01 16.68
C ILE A 77 4.74 5.55 16.37
N SER A 78 5.52 6.37 15.66
CA SER A 78 6.87 6.02 15.23
C SER A 78 7.87 5.88 16.39
N SER A 79 7.57 6.41 17.57
CA SER A 79 8.41 6.26 18.77
C SER A 79 8.19 4.93 19.51
N THR A 80 7.15 4.17 19.18
CA THR A 80 6.79 2.94 19.90
C THR A 80 7.56 1.73 19.36
N ARG A 81 8.45 1.10 20.14
CA ARG A 81 9.32 0.02 19.61
C ARG A 81 8.59 -1.25 19.14
N ASN A 82 7.54 -1.67 19.84
CA ASN A 82 6.79 -2.90 19.55
C ASN A 82 5.30 -2.58 19.47
N SER A 83 4.64 -2.97 18.39
CA SER A 83 3.21 -2.82 18.23
C SER A 83 2.59 -3.98 17.49
N ASP A 84 1.48 -4.49 18.02
CA ASP A 84 0.58 -5.40 17.31
C ASP A 84 -0.34 -4.65 16.32
N ILE A 85 0.23 -3.73 15.53
CA ILE A 85 -0.55 -3.02 14.51
C ILE A 85 -0.92 -4.02 13.40
N LEU A 86 -2.23 -4.18 13.20
CA LEU A 86 -2.75 -5.04 12.16
C LEU A 86 -2.57 -4.37 10.78
N PRO A 87 -2.27 -5.12 9.70
CA PRO A 87 -2.17 -4.55 8.35
C PRO A 87 -3.39 -3.73 7.92
N VAL A 88 -4.58 -4.06 8.41
CA VAL A 88 -5.80 -3.27 8.16
C VAL A 88 -5.74 -1.87 8.77
N GLN A 89 -5.18 -1.73 9.97
CA GLN A 89 -5.03 -0.45 10.68
C GLN A 89 -3.97 0.40 9.98
N LEU A 90 -2.86 -0.22 9.57
CA LEU A 90 -1.82 0.41 8.78
C LEU A 90 -2.37 1.01 7.48
N ARG A 91 -3.24 0.27 6.76
CA ARG A 91 -3.86 0.78 5.52
C ARG A 91 -4.71 2.04 5.73
N LYS A 92 -5.41 2.14 6.88
CA LYS A 92 -6.22 3.32 7.22
C LYS A 92 -5.33 4.53 7.51
N LEU A 93 -4.26 4.32 8.27
CA LEU A 93 -3.25 5.34 8.59
C LEU A 93 -2.57 5.89 7.32
N VAL A 94 -2.14 5.02 6.42
CA VAL A 94 -1.48 5.45 5.17
C VAL A 94 -2.42 6.29 4.30
N LEU A 95 -3.69 5.87 4.18
CA LEU A 95 -4.69 6.66 3.47
C LEU A 95 -4.90 8.02 4.14
N ALA A 96 -4.95 8.05 5.46
CA ALA A 96 -5.12 9.27 6.23
C ALA A 96 -4.00 10.28 5.96
N ILE A 97 -2.74 9.83 6.06
CA ILE A 97 -1.54 10.63 5.78
C ILE A 97 -1.56 11.18 4.35
N ARG A 98 -1.93 10.34 3.37
CA ARG A 98 -1.98 10.76 1.96
C ARG A 98 -3.00 11.87 1.70
N LEU A 99 -4.06 11.97 2.50
CA LEU A 99 -5.08 13.01 2.38
C LEU A 99 -4.69 14.32 3.09
N GLN A 100 -3.54 14.37 3.76
CA GLN A 100 -3.04 15.54 4.47
C GLN A 100 -1.86 16.19 3.71
N PRO A 101 -2.12 17.22 2.89
CA PRO A 101 -1.04 17.97 2.26
C PRO A 101 -0.25 18.76 3.32
N GLY A 102 1.05 18.98 3.10
CA GLY A 102 1.89 19.79 3.98
C GLY A 102 2.42 19.07 5.23
N LEU A 103 2.25 17.75 5.34
CA LEU A 103 2.97 16.97 6.35
C LEU A 103 4.49 17.00 6.09
N ASP A 104 5.24 17.01 7.19
CA ASP A 104 6.70 17.04 7.20
C ASP A 104 7.26 15.69 6.73
N ASP A 105 8.17 15.76 5.76
CA ASP A 105 8.69 14.57 5.09
C ASP A 105 9.56 13.71 6.02
N ASP A 106 10.21 14.28 7.04
CA ASP A 106 11.01 13.54 8.03
C ASP A 106 10.11 12.77 9.00
N ILE A 107 9.01 13.37 9.44
CA ILE A 107 8.01 12.70 10.29
C ILE A 107 7.35 11.55 9.51
N VAL A 108 6.94 11.80 8.26
CA VAL A 108 6.36 10.76 7.40
C VAL A 108 7.40 9.67 7.09
N GLY A 109 8.65 10.05 6.83
CA GLY A 109 9.76 9.12 6.61
C GLY A 109 10.00 8.20 7.79
N ARG A 110 10.07 8.75 9.02
CA ARG A 110 10.18 7.97 10.26
C ARG A 110 9.01 7.01 10.45
N PHE A 111 7.79 7.47 10.18
CA PHE A 111 6.60 6.61 10.21
C PHE A 111 6.71 5.45 9.20
N VAL A 112 7.11 5.71 7.96
CA VAL A 112 7.28 4.66 6.94
C VAL A 112 8.34 3.64 7.35
N ILE A 113 9.48 4.09 7.89
CA ILE A 113 10.54 3.20 8.40
C ILE A 113 9.99 2.35 9.55
N TRP A 114 9.28 2.96 10.49
CA TRP A 114 8.66 2.24 11.59
C TRP A 114 7.68 1.16 11.10
N CYS A 115 6.80 1.49 10.16
CA CYS A 115 5.88 0.51 9.58
C CYS A 115 6.61 -0.63 8.87
N THR A 116 7.70 -0.31 8.19
CA THR A 116 8.54 -1.29 7.49
C THR A 116 9.14 -2.29 8.49
N ASP A 117 9.67 -1.81 9.62
CA ASP A 117 10.18 -2.64 10.71
C ASP A 117 9.08 -3.53 11.33
N GLN A 118 7.89 -2.96 11.59
CA GLN A 118 6.78 -3.77 12.13
C GLN A 118 6.31 -4.86 11.15
N LEU A 119 6.32 -4.60 9.85
CA LEU A 119 5.99 -5.60 8.83
C LEU A 119 7.08 -6.67 8.71
N ALA A 120 8.36 -6.29 8.79
CA ALA A 120 9.49 -7.22 8.72
C ALA A 120 9.45 -8.27 9.84
N ARG A 121 9.00 -7.88 11.04
CA ARG A 121 8.84 -8.79 12.18
C ARG A 121 7.74 -9.85 12.01
N GLN A 122 6.85 -9.66 11.03
CA GLN A 122 5.79 -10.64 10.72
C GLN A 122 6.30 -11.74 9.77
N LEU A 123 7.53 -11.64 9.28
CA LEU A 123 8.15 -12.65 8.43
C LEU A 123 8.65 -13.86 9.26
N PRO A 124 8.65 -15.08 8.69
CA PRO A 124 8.16 -15.43 7.36
C PRO A 124 6.63 -15.50 7.31
N MET A 125 6.05 -15.14 6.15
CA MET A 125 4.62 -15.26 5.96
C MET A 125 4.20 -16.72 5.76
N ARG A 126 3.05 -17.11 6.31
CA ARG A 126 2.56 -18.50 6.27
C ARG A 126 2.04 -18.93 4.89
N SER A 127 1.64 -17.98 4.06
CA SER A 127 1.04 -18.26 2.75
C SER A 127 1.32 -17.15 1.73
N VAL A 128 1.28 -17.49 0.43
CA VAL A 128 1.47 -16.50 -0.64
C VAL A 128 0.42 -15.38 -0.64
N PRO A 129 -0.88 -15.64 -0.40
CA PRO A 129 -1.84 -14.56 -0.19
C PRO A 129 -1.42 -13.59 0.91
N ASP A 130 -0.85 -14.09 2.01
CA ASP A 130 -0.40 -13.23 3.11
C ASP A 130 0.84 -12.42 2.70
N THR A 131 1.81 -13.04 2.01
CA THR A 131 2.95 -12.34 1.41
C THR A 131 2.50 -11.22 0.47
N ALA A 132 1.59 -11.49 -0.45
CA ALA A 132 1.09 -10.49 -1.39
C ALA A 132 0.28 -9.39 -0.68
N ASN A 133 -0.49 -9.72 0.35
CA ASN A 133 -1.22 -8.75 1.17
C ASN A 133 -0.27 -7.83 1.94
N MET A 134 0.82 -8.38 2.50
CA MET A 134 1.87 -7.62 3.16
C MET A 134 2.55 -6.68 2.17
N LEU A 135 2.99 -7.20 1.01
CA LEU A 135 3.65 -6.39 -0.03
C LEU A 135 2.72 -5.30 -0.56
N THR A 136 1.44 -5.60 -0.81
CA THR A 136 0.43 -4.59 -1.21
C THR A 136 0.27 -3.51 -0.14
N THR A 137 0.36 -3.88 1.14
CA THR A 137 0.32 -2.92 2.25
C THR A 137 1.58 -2.05 2.25
N ALA A 138 2.75 -2.64 2.03
CA ALA A 138 4.01 -1.92 1.87
C ALA A 138 4.02 -1.01 0.62
N SER A 139 3.39 -1.38 -0.51
CA SER A 139 3.31 -0.50 -1.68
C SER A 139 2.48 0.76 -1.41
N ARG A 140 1.49 0.67 -0.51
CA ARG A 140 0.76 1.87 -0.10
C ARG A 140 1.67 2.83 0.69
N LEU A 141 2.63 2.29 1.47
CA LEU A 141 3.64 3.12 2.13
C LEU A 141 4.54 3.82 1.11
N ALA A 142 4.86 3.18 -0.02
CA ALA A 142 5.64 3.81 -1.08
C ALA A 142 4.97 5.10 -1.61
N ALA A 143 3.63 5.16 -1.64
CA ALA A 143 2.89 6.36 -2.06
C ALA A 143 3.03 7.56 -1.11
N ILE A 144 3.52 7.35 0.11
CA ILE A 144 3.81 8.41 1.09
C ILE A 144 5.30 8.46 1.47
N SER A 145 6.14 7.59 0.88
CA SER A 145 7.59 7.60 1.08
C SER A 145 8.18 8.75 0.26
N ARG A 146 8.71 9.75 0.98
CA ARG A 146 9.26 10.97 0.37
C ARG A 146 10.75 11.16 0.64
N THR A 147 11.33 10.31 1.49
CA THR A 147 12.76 10.33 1.82
C THR A 147 13.47 9.12 1.23
N LYS A 148 14.77 9.27 0.92
CA LYS A 148 15.59 8.18 0.40
C LYS A 148 15.68 7.02 1.38
N GLU A 149 15.77 7.34 2.67
CA GLU A 149 15.87 6.40 3.79
C GLU A 149 14.61 5.54 3.89
N SER A 150 13.43 6.16 3.84
CA SER A 150 12.15 5.44 3.88
C SER A 150 11.94 4.56 2.65
N TYR A 151 12.37 5.03 1.47
CA TYR A 151 12.33 4.21 0.25
C TYR A 151 13.28 3.02 0.32
N THR A 152 14.50 3.22 0.83
CA THR A 152 15.49 2.16 1.00
C THR A 152 15.02 1.10 2.00
N ALA A 153 14.40 1.52 3.11
CA ALA A 153 13.80 0.62 4.08
C ALA A 153 12.70 -0.24 3.42
N LEU A 154 11.78 0.39 2.66
CA LEU A 154 10.75 -0.32 1.92
C LEU A 154 11.34 -1.33 0.93
N LYS A 155 12.33 -0.93 0.14
CA LYS A 155 13.04 -1.83 -0.78
C LYS A 155 13.63 -3.05 -0.06
N SER A 156 14.27 -2.83 1.09
CA SER A 156 14.82 -3.91 1.92
C SER A 156 13.74 -4.87 2.40
N LEU A 157 12.58 -4.36 2.87
CA LEU A 157 11.47 -5.21 3.29
C LEU A 157 10.95 -6.08 2.14
N TYR A 158 10.85 -5.53 0.92
CA TYR A 158 10.42 -6.30 -0.24
C TYR A 158 11.36 -7.47 -0.52
N LEU A 159 12.67 -7.22 -0.55
CA LEU A 159 13.69 -8.26 -0.77
C LEU A 159 13.66 -9.30 0.35
N GLN A 160 13.67 -8.89 1.61
CA GLN A 160 13.58 -9.80 2.76
C GLN A 160 12.29 -10.65 2.74
N THR A 161 11.16 -10.04 2.36
CA THR A 161 9.88 -10.75 2.25
C THR A 161 9.95 -11.82 1.17
N MET A 162 10.56 -11.50 0.03
CA MET A 162 10.76 -12.45 -1.06
C MET A 162 11.75 -13.55 -0.66
N GLU A 163 12.86 -13.21 -0.01
CA GLU A 163 13.83 -14.17 0.50
C GLU A 163 13.25 -15.15 1.51
N ALA A 164 12.50 -14.64 2.50
CA ALA A 164 11.98 -15.44 3.60
C ALA A 164 10.71 -16.22 3.23
N SER A 165 9.89 -15.70 2.30
CA SER A 165 8.58 -16.28 1.97
C SER A 165 8.55 -17.01 0.61
N ILE A 166 9.54 -16.76 -0.25
CA ILE A 166 9.68 -17.36 -1.58
C ILE A 166 11.02 -18.12 -1.65
N PRO A 167 11.12 -19.31 -1.01
CA PRO A 167 12.33 -20.10 -1.09
C PRO A 167 12.46 -20.71 -2.51
N GLY A 168 13.45 -20.23 -3.28
CA GLY A 168 13.82 -20.80 -4.57
C GLY A 168 12.81 -20.63 -5.71
N ARG A 169 12.90 -21.50 -6.72
CA ARG A 169 12.03 -21.56 -7.92
C ARG A 169 10.74 -22.35 -7.64
N VAL A 170 9.92 -21.92 -6.67
CA VAL A 170 8.89 -22.78 -6.05
C VAL A 170 7.47 -22.19 -6.12
N TYR A 171 7.07 -21.59 -7.24
CA TYR A 171 5.66 -21.22 -7.44
C TYR A 171 5.00 -21.88 -8.63
N THR A 172 4.04 -22.74 -8.31
CA THR A 172 3.34 -23.59 -9.27
C THR A 172 2.02 -23.00 -9.78
N THR A 173 1.60 -21.80 -9.31
CA THR A 173 0.31 -21.21 -9.71
C THR A 173 0.40 -19.75 -10.16
N HIS A 174 -0.22 -19.41 -11.29
CA HIS A 174 -0.29 -18.04 -11.82
C HIS A 174 -1.01 -17.05 -10.88
N THR A 175 -1.90 -17.52 -10.01
CA THR A 175 -2.60 -16.66 -9.03
C THR A 175 -1.65 -16.08 -7.99
N ALA A 176 -0.70 -16.87 -7.50
CA ALA A 176 0.35 -16.42 -6.61
C ALA A 176 1.27 -15.39 -7.31
N SER A 177 1.80 -15.74 -8.48
CA SER A 177 2.70 -14.88 -9.25
C SER A 177 2.04 -13.56 -9.67
N SER A 178 0.75 -13.58 -10.04
CA SER A 178 -0.01 -12.37 -10.39
C SER A 178 -0.16 -11.41 -9.21
N LYS A 179 -0.48 -11.93 -8.01
CA LYS A 179 -0.62 -11.11 -6.81
C LYS A 179 0.72 -10.49 -6.40
N LEU A 180 1.82 -11.26 -6.48
CA LEU A 180 3.17 -10.78 -6.17
C LEU A 180 3.64 -9.72 -7.18
N LEU A 181 3.49 -9.98 -8.49
CA LEU A 181 3.85 -9.00 -9.53
C LEU A 181 3.05 -7.71 -9.39
N ASN A 182 1.76 -7.78 -9.10
CA ASN A 182 0.95 -6.59 -8.88
C ASN A 182 1.45 -5.78 -7.67
N ALA A 183 1.84 -6.44 -6.57
CA ALA A 183 2.38 -5.76 -5.41
C ALA A 183 3.75 -5.10 -5.68
N VAL A 184 4.65 -5.77 -6.40
CA VAL A 184 5.97 -5.19 -6.79
C VAL A 184 5.83 -4.08 -7.83
N THR A 185 4.85 -4.20 -8.74
CA THR A 185 4.55 -3.14 -9.72
C THR A 185 4.24 -1.81 -9.06
N LEU A 186 3.58 -1.83 -7.90
CA LEU A 186 3.24 -0.61 -7.17
C LEU A 186 4.44 0.06 -6.49
N LEU A 187 5.55 -0.66 -6.25
CA LEU A 187 6.80 -0.07 -5.77
C LEU A 187 7.53 0.66 -6.90
N GLY A 188 7.47 0.14 -8.12
CA GLY A 188 8.12 0.74 -9.28
C GLY A 188 9.66 0.57 -9.31
N ASP A 189 10.20 -0.39 -8.55
CA ASP A 189 11.65 -0.63 -8.45
C ASP A 189 12.09 -1.82 -9.33
N ALA A 190 13.01 -1.55 -10.27
CA ALA A 190 13.44 -2.54 -11.26
C ALA A 190 14.28 -3.68 -10.63
N ASP A 191 15.06 -3.41 -9.60
CA ASP A 191 15.90 -4.42 -8.96
C ASP A 191 15.04 -5.39 -8.15
N VAL A 192 14.03 -4.87 -7.45
CA VAL A 192 13.04 -5.67 -6.73
C VAL A 192 12.24 -6.55 -7.69
N LEU A 193 11.89 -6.02 -8.87
CA LEU A 193 11.24 -6.81 -9.91
C LEU A 193 12.17 -7.90 -10.46
N ALA A 194 13.44 -7.58 -10.69
CA ALA A 194 14.41 -8.55 -11.18
C ALA A 194 14.58 -9.71 -10.19
N ASP A 195 14.73 -9.42 -8.88
CA ASP A 195 14.81 -10.46 -7.83
C ASP A 195 13.51 -11.27 -7.73
N LEU A 196 12.34 -10.63 -7.86
CA LEU A 196 11.08 -11.39 -7.91
C LEU A 196 11.08 -12.37 -9.09
N LEU A 197 11.51 -11.92 -10.28
CA LEU A 197 11.47 -12.73 -11.49
C LEU A 197 12.47 -13.90 -11.48
N THR A 198 13.64 -13.75 -10.86
CA THR A 198 14.59 -14.88 -10.72
C THR A 198 14.04 -16.00 -9.82
N ARG A 199 13.16 -15.65 -8.88
CA ARG A 199 12.48 -16.58 -7.98
C ARG A 199 11.20 -17.16 -8.58
N LEU A 200 10.50 -16.39 -9.41
CA LEU A 200 9.32 -16.83 -10.16
C LEU A 200 9.68 -17.63 -11.43
N ASP A 201 10.53 -18.64 -11.33
CA ASP A 201 10.65 -19.60 -12.43
C ASP A 201 9.50 -20.60 -12.35
N VAL A 202 8.57 -20.51 -13.30
CA VAL A 202 7.44 -21.43 -13.42
C VAL A 202 7.73 -22.33 -14.63
N PRO A 203 8.10 -23.61 -14.45
CA PRO A 203 8.18 -24.54 -15.56
C PRO A 203 6.82 -24.60 -16.26
N ARG A 204 6.79 -24.40 -17.59
CA ARG A 204 5.57 -24.46 -18.42
C ARG A 204 4.72 -25.69 -18.08
N SER A 205 5.36 -26.85 -17.95
CA SER A 205 4.75 -28.16 -17.64
C SER A 205 4.07 -28.26 -16.26
N GLN A 206 4.42 -27.38 -15.31
CA GLN A 206 3.87 -27.38 -13.94
C GLN A 206 2.85 -26.26 -13.72
N SER A 207 2.75 -25.30 -14.65
CA SER A 207 1.77 -24.19 -14.61
C SER A 207 0.32 -24.64 -14.77
N HIS A 208 0.09 -25.90 -15.14
CA HIS A 208 -1.19 -26.35 -15.69
C HIS A 208 -2.28 -26.72 -14.67
N ARG A 209 -2.04 -26.61 -13.36
CA ARG A 209 -2.99 -27.07 -12.32
C ARG A 209 -3.73 -25.97 -11.55
N ALA A 210 -3.79 -24.74 -12.04
CA ALA A 210 -4.58 -23.68 -11.39
C ALA A 210 -5.37 -22.78 -12.35
N PHE A 211 -5.82 -23.31 -13.49
CA PHE A 211 -6.67 -22.57 -14.42
C PHE A 211 -8.12 -22.56 -13.96
N GLY A 212 -8.44 -21.62 -13.06
CA GLY A 212 -9.82 -21.38 -12.64
C GLY A 212 -10.34 -19.98 -12.93
N ASN A 213 -9.48 -19.00 -13.24
CA ASN A 213 -9.93 -17.61 -13.23
C ASN A 213 -9.28 -16.73 -14.31
N ARG A 214 -10.02 -16.52 -15.40
CA ARG A 214 -9.77 -15.51 -16.45
C ARG A 214 -9.24 -14.17 -15.91
N SER A 215 -9.79 -13.70 -14.80
CA SER A 215 -9.42 -12.38 -14.25
C SER A 215 -7.97 -12.32 -13.79
N VAL A 216 -7.42 -13.44 -13.31
CA VAL A 216 -6.04 -13.56 -12.83
C VAL A 216 -5.05 -13.53 -13.99
N LEU A 217 -5.32 -14.29 -15.06
CA LEU A 217 -4.48 -14.28 -16.26
C LEU A 217 -4.44 -12.89 -16.90
N LEU A 218 -5.59 -12.23 -17.01
CA LEU A 218 -5.67 -10.86 -17.52
C LEU A 218 -4.93 -9.85 -16.62
N ALA A 219 -5.04 -9.99 -15.29
CA ALA A 219 -4.33 -9.12 -14.37
C ALA A 219 -2.81 -9.29 -14.50
N PHE A 220 -2.33 -10.54 -14.57
CA PHE A 220 -0.92 -10.86 -14.78
C PHE A 220 -0.37 -10.23 -16.07
N VAL A 221 -1.02 -10.47 -17.22
CA VAL A 221 -0.57 -9.95 -18.52
C VAL A 221 -0.55 -8.41 -18.53
N ARG A 222 -1.52 -7.76 -17.84
CA ARG A 222 -1.55 -6.31 -17.69
C ARG A 222 -0.42 -5.78 -16.82
N SER A 223 -0.10 -6.45 -15.71
CA SER A 223 1.04 -6.07 -14.86
C SER A 223 2.35 -6.17 -15.64
N CYS A 224 2.58 -7.27 -16.37
CA CYS A 224 3.75 -7.39 -17.26
C CYS A 224 3.79 -6.25 -18.28
N SER A 225 2.69 -5.99 -18.97
CA SER A 225 2.61 -4.92 -19.98
C SER A 225 2.84 -3.52 -19.39
N HIS A 226 2.38 -3.30 -18.16
CA HIS A 226 2.59 -2.04 -17.43
C HIS A 226 4.07 -1.85 -17.11
N LEU A 227 4.69 -2.86 -16.48
CA LEU A 227 6.10 -2.86 -16.09
C LEU A 227 7.01 -2.62 -17.31
N THR A 228 6.82 -3.35 -18.41
CA THR A 228 7.62 -3.19 -19.63
C THR A 228 7.52 -1.77 -20.22
N ARG A 229 6.37 -1.11 -20.10
CA ARG A 229 6.14 0.23 -20.67
C ARG A 229 6.57 1.37 -19.78
N HIS A 230 6.51 1.20 -18.46
CA HIS A 230 6.63 2.29 -17.50
C HIS A 230 7.87 2.21 -16.62
N MET A 231 8.56 1.06 -16.59
CA MET A 231 9.80 0.90 -15.83
C MET A 231 10.99 0.71 -16.76
N ARG A 232 12.11 1.34 -16.41
CA ARG A 232 13.40 1.07 -17.04
C ARG A 232 13.94 -0.23 -16.48
N LEU A 233 13.66 -1.33 -17.18
CA LEU A 233 14.09 -2.67 -16.78
C LEU A 233 15.44 -3.01 -17.43
N PRO A 234 16.32 -3.75 -16.73
CA PRO A 234 17.46 -4.42 -17.37
C PRO A 234 16.97 -5.29 -18.54
N GLN A 235 17.77 -5.42 -19.59
CA GLN A 235 17.37 -6.12 -20.81
C GLN A 235 16.92 -7.55 -20.54
N GLU A 236 17.67 -8.30 -19.73
CA GLU A 236 17.33 -9.69 -19.36
C GLU A 236 16.00 -9.76 -18.60
N THR A 237 15.77 -8.84 -17.66
CA THR A 237 14.52 -8.73 -16.90
C THR A 237 13.34 -8.42 -17.83
N ALA A 238 13.51 -7.50 -18.79
CA ALA A 238 12.49 -7.16 -19.77
C ALA A 238 12.13 -8.36 -20.67
N VAL A 239 13.15 -9.10 -21.14
CA VAL A 239 12.96 -10.31 -21.95
C VAL A 239 12.24 -11.41 -21.16
N HIS A 240 12.64 -11.65 -19.92
CA HIS A 240 12.00 -12.64 -19.06
C HIS A 240 10.52 -12.26 -18.80
N LEU A 241 10.26 -11.01 -18.46
CA LEU A 241 8.90 -10.52 -18.21
C LEU A 241 8.00 -10.64 -19.46
N GLU A 242 8.55 -10.34 -20.64
CA GLU A 242 7.85 -10.49 -21.92
C GLU A 242 7.60 -11.96 -22.28
N SER A 243 8.55 -12.84 -21.97
CA SER A 243 8.39 -14.29 -22.11
C SER A 243 7.23 -14.80 -21.25
N LEU A 244 7.21 -14.45 -19.96
CA LEU A 244 6.12 -14.80 -19.03
C LEU A 244 4.77 -14.23 -19.50
N ARG A 245 4.76 -13.01 -20.05
CA ARG A 245 3.56 -12.40 -20.63
C ARG A 245 3.02 -13.23 -21.80
N LYS A 246 3.86 -13.59 -22.76
CA LYS A 246 3.50 -14.41 -23.93
C LYS A 246 3.02 -15.79 -23.51
N ASP A 247 3.73 -16.43 -22.58
CA ASP A 247 3.38 -17.74 -22.04
C ASP A 247 2.02 -17.72 -21.37
N THR A 248 1.75 -16.69 -20.55
CA THR A 248 0.44 -16.52 -19.91
C THR A 248 -0.68 -16.28 -20.93
N MET A 249 -0.41 -15.54 -22.02
CA MET A 249 -1.38 -15.32 -23.08
C MET A 249 -1.74 -16.61 -23.83
N MET A 250 -0.83 -17.58 -23.97
CA MET A 250 -1.13 -18.87 -24.60
C MET A 250 -2.15 -19.70 -23.80
N LEU A 251 -2.29 -19.43 -22.50
CA LEU A 251 -3.23 -20.10 -21.59
C LEU A 251 -4.65 -19.48 -21.66
N MET A 252 -4.82 -18.40 -22.42
CA MET A 252 -6.08 -17.68 -22.57
C MET A 252 -6.80 -18.08 -23.87
N THR A 253 -8.14 -18.08 -23.82
CA THR A 253 -8.96 -18.28 -25.02
C THR A 253 -8.71 -17.19 -26.05
N GLU A 254 -9.01 -17.47 -27.32
CA GLU A 254 -8.82 -16.53 -28.42
C GLU A 254 -9.61 -15.21 -28.22
N LYS A 255 -10.85 -15.32 -27.71
CA LYS A 255 -11.70 -14.19 -27.30
C LYS A 255 -11.11 -13.36 -26.15
N GLU A 256 -10.26 -13.95 -25.31
CA GLU A 256 -9.59 -13.26 -24.21
C GLU A 256 -8.30 -12.58 -24.67
N ARG A 257 -7.55 -13.21 -25.58
CA ARG A 257 -6.38 -12.62 -26.24
C ARG A 257 -6.76 -11.41 -27.11
N ALA A 258 -7.90 -11.48 -27.80
CA ALA A 258 -8.39 -10.41 -28.67
C ALA A 258 -8.82 -9.12 -27.92
N LYS A 259 -9.05 -9.16 -26.60
CA LYS A 259 -9.46 -7.98 -25.81
C LYS A 259 -8.32 -7.00 -25.47
N ASP A 260 -7.25 -7.03 -26.26
CA ASP A 260 -5.98 -6.29 -26.09
C ASP A 260 -5.62 -6.02 -24.61
N PRO A 261 -4.83 -6.89 -23.96
CA PRO A 261 -4.40 -6.68 -22.59
C PRO A 261 -3.29 -5.62 -22.51
N SER A 262 -3.34 -4.59 -23.36
CA SER A 262 -2.52 -3.41 -23.22
C SER A 262 -2.72 -2.78 -21.84
N CYS A 263 -1.66 -2.17 -21.32
CA CYS A 263 -1.67 -1.52 -20.02
C CYS A 263 -2.85 -0.52 -19.94
N LYS A 264 -3.78 -0.73 -19.00
CA LYS A 264 -4.94 0.17 -18.77
C LYS A 264 -4.71 1.18 -17.65
N CYS A 265 -3.45 1.45 -17.28
CA CYS A 265 -3.17 2.46 -16.27
C CYS A 265 -3.68 3.83 -16.74
N VAL A 266 -3.95 4.75 -15.81
CA VAL A 266 -4.44 6.10 -16.12
C VAL A 266 -3.56 6.80 -17.16
N SER A 267 -2.23 6.63 -17.05
CA SER A 267 -1.26 7.18 -18.01
C SER A 267 -1.39 6.57 -19.42
N CYS A 268 -1.55 5.24 -19.56
CA CYS A 268 -1.77 4.60 -20.85
C CYS A 268 -3.17 4.86 -21.41
N ARG A 269 -4.19 5.00 -20.56
CA ARG A 269 -5.56 5.32 -20.97
C ARG A 269 -5.64 6.73 -21.55
N ALA A 270 -4.96 7.71 -20.94
CA ALA A 270 -4.86 9.06 -21.49
C ALA A 270 -4.14 9.08 -22.85
N LYS A 271 -3.08 8.28 -23.02
CA LYS A 271 -2.37 8.14 -24.31
C LYS A 271 -3.20 7.41 -25.38
N LEU A 272 -3.96 6.37 -25.01
CA LEU A 272 -4.86 5.66 -25.91
C LEU A 272 -6.06 6.52 -26.34
N GLN A 273 -6.60 7.35 -25.43
CA GLN A 273 -7.65 8.33 -25.77
C GLN A 273 -7.12 9.46 -26.64
N ALA A 274 -5.87 9.90 -26.45
CA ALA A 274 -5.22 10.87 -27.33
C ALA A 274 -4.90 10.30 -28.71
N ALA A 275 -4.60 9.00 -28.81
CA ALA A 275 -4.30 8.32 -30.08
C ALA A 275 -5.56 7.86 -30.84
N GLY A 276 -6.70 7.67 -30.16
CA GLY A 276 -7.98 7.25 -30.74
C GLY A 276 -8.93 8.41 -31.07
N GLY A 277 -8.47 9.66 -31.04
CA GLY A 277 -9.23 10.86 -31.42
C GLY A 277 -9.12 11.22 -32.91
N GLY A 278 -8.85 10.23 -33.77
CA GLY A 278 -8.66 10.41 -35.20
C GLY A 278 -9.33 9.28 -35.99
N GLU A 279 -10.63 9.09 -35.78
CA GLU A 279 -11.53 8.45 -36.74
C GLU A 279 -12.81 9.28 -36.76
N ASP A 280 -12.80 10.33 -37.59
CA ASP A 280 -13.92 10.64 -38.49
C ASP A 280 -13.65 9.91 -39.82
#